data_AF-A0A8C3HX22-F1
#
_entry.id   AF-A0A8C3HX22-F1
#
_cell.length_a   1.000
_cell.length_b   1.000
_cell.length_c   1.000
_cell.angle_alpha   90.00
_cell.angle_beta   90.00
_cell.angle_gamma   90.00
#
_symmetry.space_group_name_H-M   'P 1'
#
loop_
_entity.id
_entity.type
_entity.pdbx_description
1 polymer ?
#
loop_
_entity_poly.entity_id
_entity_poly.type
_entity_poly.pdbx_seq_one_letter_code
_entity_poly.pdbx_strand_id
1 'polypeptide(L)'
;MSSRSPCEARPQNSSPEGCGCKLCPADWLPHRNKCYWVSKESKTWSESREDCSAKSSQMLVIQDKEEMAYVLSIPQLNLVWLGLSVTSPERKWTWVDGSAFDETLFQLPGTADRESCGMIKGNRAISETCMSIAKWICEKVALK
;
A
#
# COMPACT_ATOMS: atom_id res chain seq x y z
N MET A 1 -4.54 52.73 10.77
CA MET A 1 -3.80 51.45 10.73
C MET A 1 -4.52 50.52 11.70
N SER A 2 -5.26 49.48 11.35
CA SER A 2 -5.38 48.70 10.11
C SER A 2 -6.81 48.15 10.03
N SER A 3 -7.45 48.29 8.86
CA SER A 3 -8.75 47.70 8.56
C SER A 3 -8.61 46.19 8.39
N ARG A 4 -9.47 45.39 9.05
CA ARG A 4 -9.57 43.95 8.81
C ARG A 4 -10.49 43.72 7.61
N SER A 5 -9.98 43.11 6.54
CA SER A 5 -10.79 42.66 5.41
C SER A 5 -11.23 41.20 5.62
N PRO A 6 -12.48 40.82 5.30
CA PRO A 6 -12.88 39.42 5.18
C PRO A 6 -12.31 38.83 3.88
N CYS A 7 -11.91 37.56 3.88
CA CYS A 7 -11.67 36.82 2.64
C CYS A 7 -13.01 36.41 2.04
N GLU A 8 -13.52 37.16 1.05
CA GLU A 8 -14.62 36.72 0.21
C GLU A 8 -14.10 35.87 -0.96
N ALA A 9 -14.60 34.64 -1.07
CA ALA A 9 -14.36 33.79 -2.23
C ALA A 9 -15.24 34.27 -3.40
N ARG A 10 -14.63 34.63 -4.53
CA ARG A 10 -15.33 35.02 -5.76
C ARG A 10 -15.68 33.77 -6.58
N PRO A 11 -16.90 33.64 -7.14
CA PRO A 11 -17.24 32.51 -7.99
C PRO A 11 -16.76 32.78 -9.43
N GLN A 12 -15.96 31.88 -10.00
CA GLN A 12 -15.77 31.82 -11.44
C GLN A 12 -16.11 30.43 -11.97
N ASN A 13 -17.15 30.45 -12.78
CA ASN A 13 -17.73 29.40 -13.60
C ASN A 13 -17.07 29.43 -14.99
N SER A 14 -16.44 28.34 -15.45
CA SER A 14 -16.48 27.90 -16.86
C SER A 14 -15.57 26.68 -17.16
N SER A 15 -16.23 25.65 -17.70
CA SER A 15 -15.76 24.50 -18.51
C SER A 15 -15.58 23.13 -17.83
N PRO A 16 -16.24 22.06 -18.36
CA PRO A 16 -16.37 20.76 -17.69
C PRO A 16 -15.36 19.75 -18.22
N GLU A 17 -14.11 19.86 -17.80
CA GLU A 17 -13.18 18.72 -17.80
C GLU A 17 -12.41 18.76 -16.49
N GLY A 18 -13.06 18.23 -15.45
CA GLY A 18 -12.51 18.23 -14.10
C GLY A 18 -11.20 17.47 -14.06
N CYS A 19 -10.12 18.15 -13.71
CA CYS A 19 -8.97 17.50 -13.10
C CYS A 19 -9.46 16.98 -11.74
N GLY A 20 -10.02 15.77 -11.74
CA GLY A 20 -10.59 15.16 -10.54
C GLY A 20 -9.54 15.17 -9.44
N CYS A 21 -9.80 15.93 -8.37
CA CYS A 21 -8.97 15.89 -7.18
C CYS A 21 -9.15 14.50 -6.60
N LYS A 22 -8.16 13.62 -6.79
CA LYS A 22 -8.22 12.29 -6.22
C LYS A 22 -8.14 12.39 -4.71
N LEU A 23 -9.22 12.06 -4.03
CA LEU A 23 -9.32 12.20 -2.59
C LEU A 23 -8.92 10.89 -1.91
N CYS A 24 -7.96 11.00 -0.98
CA CYS A 24 -7.64 9.96 -0.03
C CYS A 24 -8.23 10.32 1.35
N PRO A 25 -8.61 9.32 2.17
CA PRO A 25 -9.01 9.59 3.55
C PRO A 25 -7.88 10.27 4.33
N ALA A 26 -8.24 10.92 5.43
CA ALA A 26 -7.25 11.47 6.36
C ALA A 26 -6.28 10.36 6.81
N ASP A 27 -5.00 10.71 6.94
CA ASP A 27 -3.88 9.80 7.29
C ASP A 27 -3.52 8.74 6.23
N TRP A 28 -4.05 8.83 5.02
CA TRP A 28 -3.62 8.02 3.87
C TRP A 28 -2.74 8.85 2.94
N LEU A 29 -1.63 8.26 2.50
CA LEU A 29 -0.70 8.86 1.56
C LEU A 29 -1.26 8.72 0.12
N PRO A 30 -1.50 9.82 -0.61
CA PRO A 30 -1.94 9.76 -2.00
C PRO A 30 -0.76 9.49 -2.93
N HIS A 31 -0.91 8.54 -3.85
CA HIS A 31 0.01 8.38 -4.97
C HIS A 31 -0.72 7.81 -6.20
N ARG A 32 -0.60 8.50 -7.34
CA ARG A 32 -1.29 8.18 -8.60
C ARG A 32 -2.82 8.03 -8.42
N ASN A 33 -3.34 6.81 -8.54
CA ASN A 33 -4.77 6.45 -8.45
C ASN A 33 -5.08 5.69 -7.15
N LYS A 34 -4.13 5.63 -6.21
CA LYS A 34 -4.21 4.83 -5.01
C LYS A 34 -3.97 5.68 -3.76
N CYS A 35 -4.50 5.21 -2.66
CA CYS A 35 -4.25 5.71 -1.31
C CYS A 35 -3.56 4.61 -0.52
N TYR A 36 -2.54 4.96 0.25
CA TYR A 36 -1.75 4.03 1.05
C TYR A 36 -1.83 4.38 2.53
N TRP A 37 -2.09 3.41 3.38
CA TRP A 37 -2.06 3.58 4.83
C TRP A 37 -1.01 2.68 5.43
N VAL A 38 -0.09 3.27 6.20
CA VAL A 38 1.00 2.57 6.87
C VAL A 38 0.60 2.35 8.32
N SER A 39 0.72 1.11 8.78
CA SER A 39 0.41 0.78 10.17
C SER A 39 1.39 1.44 11.16
N LYS A 40 0.86 1.81 12.32
CA LYS A 40 1.68 2.22 13.48
C LYS A 40 2.11 1.02 14.31
N GLU A 41 1.30 -0.02 14.32
CA GLU A 41 1.50 -1.28 15.03
C GLU A 41 2.22 -2.32 14.16
N SER A 42 2.73 -3.38 14.79
CA SER A 42 3.26 -4.57 14.12
C SER A 42 2.38 -5.77 14.45
N LYS A 43 1.99 -6.55 13.43
CA LYS A 43 1.15 -7.74 13.56
C LYS A 43 1.61 -8.86 12.65
N THR A 44 1.04 -10.05 12.81
CA THR A 44 1.24 -11.16 11.85
C THR A 44 0.67 -10.79 10.49
N TRP A 45 1.08 -11.53 9.45
CA TRP A 45 0.58 -11.27 8.10
C TRP A 45 -0.95 -11.41 8.00
N SER A 46 -1.52 -12.42 8.66
CA SER A 46 -2.98 -12.65 8.64
C SER A 46 -3.75 -11.53 9.31
N GLU A 47 -3.35 -11.13 10.53
CA GLU A 47 -3.98 -10.02 11.25
C GLU A 47 -3.86 -8.69 10.49
N SER A 48 -2.71 -8.47 9.83
CA SER A 48 -2.49 -7.29 8.98
C SER A 48 -3.46 -7.27 7.78
N ARG A 49 -3.74 -8.43 7.18
CA ARG A 49 -4.70 -8.56 6.07
C ARG A 49 -6.13 -8.29 6.51
N GLU A 50 -6.49 -8.80 7.68
CA GLU A 50 -7.80 -8.56 8.30
C GLU A 50 -7.99 -7.07 8.64
N ASP A 51 -6.96 -6.40 9.17
CA ASP A 51 -7.01 -4.96 9.43
C ASP A 51 -7.22 -4.13 8.16
N CYS A 52 -6.56 -4.45 7.06
CA CYS A 52 -6.83 -3.78 5.78
C CYS A 52 -8.26 -4.02 5.30
N SER A 53 -8.76 -5.24 5.44
CA SER A 53 -10.14 -5.60 5.07
C SER A 53 -11.16 -4.81 5.90
N ALA A 54 -10.92 -4.66 7.20
CA ALA A 54 -11.74 -3.85 8.11
C ALA A 54 -11.75 -2.35 7.75
N LYS A 55 -10.72 -1.85 7.05
CA LYS A 55 -10.66 -0.48 6.50
C LYS A 55 -11.26 -0.33 5.10
N SER A 56 -11.99 -1.35 4.62
CA SER A 56 -12.51 -1.43 3.26
C SER A 56 -11.41 -1.23 2.22
N SER A 57 -10.29 -1.90 2.44
CA SER A 57 -9.06 -1.83 1.65
C SER A 57 -8.42 -3.22 1.56
N GLN A 58 -7.30 -3.34 0.87
CA GLN A 58 -6.52 -4.58 0.80
C GLN A 58 -5.08 -4.34 1.24
N MET A 59 -4.36 -5.40 1.56
CA MET A 59 -2.92 -5.29 1.77
C MET A 59 -2.23 -4.96 0.45
N LEU A 60 -1.14 -4.19 0.50
CA LEU A 60 -0.42 -3.67 -0.65
C LEU A 60 -0.09 -4.74 -1.70
N VAL A 61 -0.55 -4.52 -2.94
CA VAL A 61 -0.19 -5.29 -4.14
C VAL A 61 0.64 -4.40 -5.05
N ILE A 62 1.89 -4.79 -5.31
CA ILE A 62 2.79 -4.05 -6.18
C ILE A 62 2.48 -4.40 -7.64
N GLN A 63 2.04 -3.41 -8.42
CA GLN A 63 1.64 -3.58 -9.82
C GLN A 63 2.77 -3.29 -10.80
N ASP A 64 3.69 -2.38 -10.44
CA ASP A 64 4.81 -1.97 -11.30
C ASP A 64 6.04 -1.54 -10.48
N LYS A 65 7.16 -1.31 -11.18
CA LYS A 65 8.44 -0.94 -10.56
C LYS A 65 8.39 0.46 -9.95
N GLU A 66 7.60 1.35 -10.53
CA GLU A 66 7.42 2.71 -10.03
C GLU A 66 6.68 2.72 -8.70
N GLU A 67 5.67 1.85 -8.54
CA GLU A 67 4.95 1.65 -7.28
C GLU A 67 5.88 1.06 -6.22
N MET A 68 6.71 0.07 -6.57
CA MET A 68 7.75 -0.44 -5.67
C MET A 68 8.70 0.67 -5.23
N ALA A 69 9.16 1.50 -6.16
CA ALA A 69 10.06 2.62 -5.85
C ALA A 69 9.40 3.66 -4.93
N TYR A 70 8.12 3.97 -5.15
CA TYR A 70 7.35 4.85 -4.27
C TYR A 70 7.23 4.26 -2.86
N VAL A 71 6.87 2.99 -2.73
CA VAL A 71 6.75 2.30 -1.43
C VAL A 71 8.09 2.36 -0.68
N LEU A 72 9.20 2.08 -1.35
CA LEU A 72 10.54 2.17 -0.76
C LEU A 72 10.96 3.61 -0.35
N SER A 73 10.32 4.63 -0.91
CA SER A 73 10.57 6.04 -0.55
C SER A 73 9.81 6.50 0.70
N ILE A 74 8.82 5.73 1.15
CA ILE A 74 8.04 6.06 2.35
C ILE A 74 8.97 5.96 3.57
N PRO A 75 9.07 7.02 4.40
CA PRO A 75 9.99 7.04 5.53
C PRO A 75 9.60 6.01 6.61
N GLN A 76 10.61 5.49 7.31
CA GLN A 76 10.46 4.60 8.47
C GLN A 76 9.84 3.22 8.19
N LEU A 77 9.88 2.75 6.94
CA LEU A 77 9.50 1.40 6.55
C LEU A 77 10.68 0.41 6.71
N ASN A 78 11.04 0.08 7.94
CA ASN A 78 12.15 -0.86 8.19
C ASN A 78 11.76 -2.32 7.93
N LEU A 79 10.56 -2.73 8.37
CA LEU A 79 10.02 -4.08 8.28
C LEU A 79 8.52 -3.99 8.00
N VAL A 80 8.11 -4.34 6.78
CA VAL A 80 6.74 -4.08 6.31
C VAL A 80 6.21 -5.22 5.47
N TRP A 81 5.09 -5.81 5.88
CA TRP A 81 4.35 -6.80 5.12
C TRP A 81 3.81 -6.23 3.80
N LEU A 82 3.96 -7.04 2.75
CA LEU A 82 3.26 -6.89 1.48
C LEU A 82 2.10 -7.89 1.44
N GLY A 83 1.12 -7.64 0.58
CA GLY A 83 0.03 -8.56 0.31
C GLY A 83 0.47 -9.80 -0.47
N LEU A 84 1.67 -10.33 -0.24
CA LEU A 84 2.28 -11.42 -0.97
C LEU A 84 2.47 -12.62 -0.02
N SER A 85 2.00 -13.80 -0.44
CA SER A 85 2.11 -15.03 0.35
C SER A 85 2.29 -16.25 -0.55
N VAL A 86 2.80 -17.35 -0.01
CA VAL A 86 2.84 -18.62 -0.72
C VAL A 86 1.52 -19.36 -0.51
N THR A 87 0.82 -19.66 -1.61
CA THR A 87 -0.43 -20.42 -1.57
C THR A 87 -0.19 -21.92 -1.61
N SER A 88 -1.10 -22.67 -0.97
CA SER A 88 -1.14 -24.13 -0.98
C SER A 88 -2.32 -24.59 -1.83
N PRO A 89 -2.19 -25.65 -2.67
CA PRO A 89 -1.08 -26.60 -2.77
C PRO A 89 0.02 -26.23 -3.77
N GLU A 90 -0.15 -25.22 -4.63
CA GLU A 90 0.74 -24.97 -5.76
C GLU A 90 2.15 -24.49 -5.36
N ARG A 91 2.36 -24.06 -4.11
CA ARG A 91 3.62 -23.47 -3.62
C ARG A 91 4.08 -22.29 -4.50
N LYS A 92 3.14 -21.43 -4.86
CA LYS A 92 3.40 -20.25 -5.69
C LYS A 92 3.18 -18.98 -4.88
N TRP A 93 4.01 -17.98 -5.18
CA TRP A 93 3.81 -16.62 -4.67
C TRP A 93 2.56 -16.01 -5.31
N THR A 94 1.62 -15.58 -4.48
CA THR A 94 0.33 -15.04 -4.90
C THR A 94 0.02 -13.79 -4.09
N TRP A 95 -0.46 -12.76 -4.78
CA TRP A 95 -0.93 -11.53 -4.16
C TRP A 95 -2.32 -11.72 -3.53
N VAL A 96 -2.69 -10.87 -2.58
CA VAL A 96 -4.01 -10.91 -1.91
C VAL A 96 -5.18 -10.65 -2.86
N ASP A 97 -4.94 -10.08 -4.03
CA ASP A 97 -5.93 -9.91 -5.11
C ASP A 97 -6.10 -11.16 -5.99
N GLY A 98 -5.31 -12.22 -5.72
CA GLY A 98 -5.32 -13.48 -6.45
C GLY A 98 -4.40 -13.51 -7.67
N SER A 99 -3.73 -12.40 -8.01
CA SER A 99 -2.76 -12.39 -9.11
C SER A 99 -1.47 -13.13 -8.74
N ALA A 100 -0.86 -13.76 -9.74
CA ALA A 100 0.43 -14.43 -9.57
C ALA A 100 1.56 -13.40 -9.46
N PHE A 101 2.57 -13.69 -8.64
CA PHE A 101 3.77 -12.87 -8.57
C PHE A 101 4.59 -12.98 -9.85
N ASP A 102 5.01 -11.85 -10.39
CA ASP A 102 5.93 -11.75 -11.51
C ASP A 102 7.34 -11.40 -11.00
N GLU A 103 8.29 -12.32 -11.19
CA GLU A 103 9.69 -12.16 -10.78
C GLU A 103 10.39 -10.98 -11.49
N THR A 104 9.83 -10.44 -12.56
CA THR A 104 10.37 -9.26 -13.24
C THR A 104 10.15 -7.95 -12.46
N LEU A 105 9.22 -7.94 -11.49
CA LEU A 105 8.92 -6.77 -10.64
C LEU A 105 10.06 -6.47 -9.68
N PHE A 106 10.48 -7.47 -8.89
CA PHE A 106 11.59 -7.39 -7.96
C PHE A 106 12.09 -8.79 -7.58
N GLN A 107 13.32 -8.87 -7.09
CA GLN A 107 13.87 -10.12 -6.57
C GLN A 107 13.29 -10.42 -5.18
N LEU A 108 12.74 -11.61 -5.01
CA LEU A 108 12.29 -12.13 -3.72
C LEU A 108 13.12 -13.35 -3.33
N PRO A 109 14.27 -13.16 -2.66
CA PRO A 109 15.11 -14.26 -2.21
C PRO A 109 14.37 -15.06 -1.11
N GLY A 110 14.30 -16.37 -1.29
CA GLY A 110 13.69 -17.29 -0.32
C GLY A 110 13.07 -18.51 -1.00
N THR A 111 12.83 -19.56 -0.23
CA THR A 111 12.06 -20.72 -0.66
C THR A 111 10.56 -20.41 -0.57
N ALA A 112 9.80 -20.84 -1.59
CA ALA A 112 8.34 -20.79 -1.57
C ALA A 112 7.77 -21.87 -0.63
N ASP A 113 8.14 -21.77 0.65
CA ASP A 113 7.61 -22.63 1.71
C ASP A 113 6.20 -22.17 2.08
N ARG A 114 5.36 -23.11 2.52
CA ARG A 114 3.92 -22.87 2.72
C ARG A 114 3.58 -21.81 3.77
N GLU A 115 4.54 -21.47 4.62
CA GLU A 115 4.38 -20.52 5.71
C GLU A 115 5.15 -19.21 5.44
N SER A 116 5.56 -19.00 4.19
CA SER A 116 6.30 -17.82 3.76
C SER A 116 5.39 -16.70 3.26
N CYS A 117 5.64 -15.51 3.77
CA CYS A 117 5.00 -14.26 3.40
C CYS A 117 6.06 -13.23 2.95
N GLY A 118 5.69 -12.37 2.00
CA GLY A 118 6.57 -11.36 1.44
C GLY A 118 6.55 -10.08 2.26
N MET A 119 7.73 -9.54 2.55
CA MET A 119 7.89 -8.25 3.21
C MET A 119 9.05 -7.45 2.65
N ILE A 120 9.06 -6.14 2.92
CA ILE A 120 10.20 -5.28 2.71
C ILE A 120 11.02 -5.20 4.01
N LYS A 121 12.32 -5.43 3.89
CA LYS A 121 13.32 -5.22 4.96
C LYS A 121 14.38 -4.23 4.46
N GLY A 122 14.37 -3.03 5.02
CA GLY A 122 15.15 -1.90 4.48
C GLY A 122 14.71 -1.58 3.06
N ASN A 123 15.57 -1.83 2.07
CA ASN A 123 15.31 -1.54 0.66
C ASN A 123 15.13 -2.79 -0.22
N ARG A 124 14.89 -3.95 0.38
CA ARG A 124 14.79 -5.24 -0.34
C ARG A 124 13.52 -5.97 0.05
N ALA A 125 12.88 -6.58 -0.93
CA ALA A 125 11.87 -7.59 -0.66
C ALA A 125 12.56 -8.88 -0.17
N ILE A 126 11.96 -9.53 0.83
CA ILE A 126 12.42 -10.81 1.38
C ILE A 126 11.21 -11.70 1.68
N SER A 127 11.46 -13.01 1.71
CA SER A 127 10.54 -13.97 2.30
C SER A 127 10.78 -14.06 3.81
N GLU A 128 9.72 -14.12 4.60
CA GLU A 128 9.76 -14.30 6.05
C GLU A 128 8.58 -15.17 6.51
N THR A 129 8.67 -15.83 7.67
CA THR A 129 7.53 -16.59 8.21
C THR A 129 6.32 -15.69 8.46
N CYS A 130 5.14 -16.11 8.01
CA CYS A 130 3.88 -15.38 8.17
C CYS A 130 3.49 -15.13 9.64
N MET A 131 4.10 -15.88 10.59
CA MET A 131 3.92 -15.72 12.04
C MET A 131 4.78 -14.61 12.65
N SER A 132 5.75 -14.07 11.90
CA SER A 132 6.53 -12.91 12.35
C SER A 132 5.63 -11.68 12.48
N ILE A 133 6.06 -10.73 13.31
CA ILE A 133 5.37 -9.45 13.47
C ILE A 133 6.11 -8.35 12.69
N ALA A 134 5.38 -7.60 11.87
CA ALA A 134 5.90 -6.45 11.15
C ALA A 134 4.79 -5.42 10.95
N LYS A 135 5.17 -4.19 10.58
CA LYS A 135 4.19 -3.21 10.10
C LYS A 135 3.60 -3.70 8.78
N TRP A 136 2.54 -3.08 8.31
CA TRP A 136 1.92 -3.41 7.01
C TRP A 136 1.44 -2.15 6.30
N ILE A 137 1.19 -2.30 5.00
CA ILE A 137 0.59 -1.25 4.18
C ILE A 137 -0.75 -1.75 3.64
N CYS A 138 -1.77 -0.94 3.83
CA CYS A 138 -3.05 -1.11 3.14
C CYS A 138 -3.12 -0.16 1.93
N GLU A 139 -3.77 -0.60 0.87
CA GLU A 139 -4.05 0.20 -0.32
C GLU A 139 -5.53 0.16 -0.71
N LYS A 140 -5.99 1.24 -1.35
CA LYS A 140 -7.29 1.29 -2.04
C LYS A 140 -7.28 2.34 -3.14
N VAL A 141 -8.26 2.25 -4.05
CA VAL A 141 -8.45 3.22 -5.13
C VAL A 141 -8.83 4.58 -4.53
N ALA A 142 -8.21 5.65 -5.04
CA ALA A 142 -8.55 7.02 -4.66
C ALA A 142 -9.93 7.41 -5.23
N LEU A 143 -10.70 8.18 -4.45
CA LEU A 143 -12.02 8.63 -4.87
C LEU A 143 -11.89 9.73 -5.94
N LYS A 144 -12.79 9.72 -6.93
CA LYS A 144 -12.88 10.75 -7.97
C LYS A 144 -13.80 11.88 -7.56
#